data_AF-A0A7S2LE86-F1
#
_entry.id   AF-A0A7S2LE86-F1
#
_cell.length_a   1.000
_cell.length_b   1.000
_cell.length_c   1.000
_cell.angle_alpha   90.00
_cell.angle_beta   90.00
_cell.angle_gamma   90.00
#
_symmetry.space_group_name_H-M   'P 1'
#
loop_
_entity.id
_entity.type
_entity.pdbx_description
1 polymer ?
#
loop_
_entity_poly.entity_id
_entity_poly.type
_entity_poly.pdbx_seq_one_letter_code
_entity_poly.pdbx_strand_id
1 'polypeptide(L)'
;MSIVSNGLDRQRAVVLLALRSNSRRMSKHRYASVVMQDALLQCPPAECDALASEVLAQAGAAVTLACHNYGIQVVRGLLQVPGASEQTMQYLCKSQRRLEKDMFGAQLLQELCLGGKFGPACRHCPMLGMHGGA
;
A
#
# COMPACT_ATOMS: atom_id res chain seq x y z
N MET A 1 5.07 5.13 19.56
CA MET A 1 4.42 6.32 18.97
C MET A 1 5.42 7.02 18.05
N SER A 2 4.99 7.47 16.87
CA SER A 2 5.86 8.02 15.82
C SER A 2 5.68 9.55 15.67
N ILE A 3 6.73 10.24 15.21
CA ILE A 3 6.68 11.68 14.86
C ILE A 3 5.65 11.94 13.76
N VAL A 4 5.39 10.95 12.92
CA VAL A 4 4.43 11.04 11.81
C VAL A 4 2.98 11.20 12.31
N SER A 5 2.60 10.56 13.41
CA SER A 5 1.25 10.67 13.99
C SER A 5 1.09 11.78 15.02
N ASN A 6 2.12 12.02 15.83
CA ASN A 6 2.01 12.84 17.04
C ASN A 6 3.00 14.02 17.08
N GLY A 7 3.85 14.14 16.06
CA GLY A 7 4.81 15.23 15.96
C GLY A 7 4.14 16.54 15.53
N LEU A 8 4.82 17.64 15.82
CA LEU A 8 4.42 18.97 15.36
C LEU A 8 4.43 19.01 13.83
N ASP A 9 3.58 19.85 13.22
CA ASP A 9 3.44 19.92 11.76
C ASP A 9 4.78 20.12 11.04
N ARG A 10 5.67 20.97 11.59
CA ARG A 10 7.03 21.17 11.07
C ARG A 10 7.89 19.91 11.10
N GLN A 11 7.77 19.08 12.14
CA GLN A 11 8.55 17.85 12.28
C GLN A 11 8.04 16.79 11.31
N ARG A 12 6.70 16.66 11.22
CA ARG A 12 6.04 15.77 10.25
C ARG A 12 6.40 16.16 8.82
N ALA A 13 6.38 17.45 8.48
CA ALA A 13 6.76 17.96 7.17
C ALA A 13 8.21 17.59 6.79
N VAL A 14 9.16 17.73 7.72
CA VAL A 14 10.56 17.32 7.48
C VAL A 14 10.68 15.82 7.22
N VAL A 15 9.96 14.99 7.99
CA VAL A 15 9.95 13.53 7.78
C VAL A 15 9.34 13.19 6.42
N LEU A 16 8.17 13.76 6.09
CA LEU A 16 7.50 13.54 4.81
C LEU A 16 8.37 13.96 3.63
N LEU A 17 9.06 15.10 3.72
CA LEU A 17 9.99 15.55 2.70
C LEU A 17 11.13 14.55 2.48
N ALA A 18 11.72 14.02 3.56
CA ALA A 18 12.77 13.00 3.48
C ALA A 18 12.24 11.69 2.86
N LEU A 19 11.02 11.28 3.21
CA LEU A 19 10.37 10.09 2.66
C LEU A 19 10.09 10.24 1.16
N ARG A 20 9.51 11.38 0.75
CA ARG A 20 9.17 11.67 -0.64
C ARG A 20 10.40 11.77 -1.53
N SER A 21 11.48 12.39 -1.04
CA SER A 21 12.74 12.56 -1.81
C SER A 21 13.36 11.22 -2.25
N ASN A 22 13.08 10.12 -1.54
CA ASN A 22 13.64 8.80 -1.83
C ASN A 22 12.60 7.68 -1.69
N SER A 23 11.36 7.92 -2.11
CA SER A 23 10.20 7.05 -1.87
C SER A 23 10.50 5.58 -2.19
N ARG A 24 11.08 5.28 -3.35
CA ARG A 24 11.43 3.91 -3.78
C ARG A 24 12.37 3.18 -2.82
N ARG A 25 13.42 3.88 -2.36
CA ARG A 25 14.42 3.30 -1.45
C ARG A 25 13.83 3.14 -0.06
N MET A 26 13.06 4.13 0.39
CA MET A 26 12.41 4.10 1.71
C MET A 26 11.37 2.99 1.80
N SER A 27 10.57 2.76 0.75
CA SER A 27 9.57 1.68 0.72
C SER A 27 10.17 0.27 0.81
N LYS A 28 11.44 0.09 0.44
CA LYS A 28 12.15 -1.20 0.55
C LYS A 28 13.06 -1.30 1.76
N HIS A 29 13.13 -0.26 2.59
CA HIS A 29 14.00 -0.24 3.75
C HIS A 29 13.32 -0.90 4.96
N ARG A 30 14.08 -1.69 5.74
CA ARG A 30 13.56 -2.43 6.91
C ARG A 30 12.78 -1.56 7.90
N TYR A 31 13.27 -0.35 8.15
CA TYR A 31 12.65 0.57 9.10
C TYR A 31 11.81 1.65 8.44
N ALA A 32 12.23 2.13 7.25
CA ALA A 32 11.54 3.26 6.63
C ALA A 32 10.23 2.83 5.96
N SER A 33 10.07 1.56 5.58
CA SER A 33 8.79 1.01 5.10
C SER A 33 7.67 1.14 6.13
N VAL A 34 7.99 0.94 7.41
CA VAL A 34 7.03 1.13 8.51
C VAL A 34 6.65 2.61 8.64
N VAL A 35 7.64 3.51 8.57
CA VAL A 35 7.38 4.96 8.63
C VAL A 35 6.57 5.41 7.40
N MET A 36 6.82 4.85 6.23
CA MET A 36 6.03 5.08 5.01
C MET A 36 4.60 4.62 5.18
N GLN A 37 4.38 3.42 5.74
CA GLN A 37 3.05 2.92 6.03
C GLN A 37 2.33 3.80 7.05
N ASP A 38 2.97 4.15 8.17
CA ASP A 38 2.40 5.07 9.15
C ASP A 38 2.05 6.42 8.52
N ALA A 39 2.90 6.94 7.62
CA ALA A 39 2.64 8.19 6.92
C ALA A 39 1.45 8.11 5.97
N LEU A 40 1.22 6.97 5.33
CA LEU A 40 0.04 6.76 4.48
C LEU A 40 -1.25 6.61 5.31
N LEU A 41 -1.15 6.16 6.57
CA LEU A 41 -2.32 5.85 7.41
C LEU A 41 -2.69 6.97 8.39
N GLN A 42 -1.73 7.78 8.83
CA GLN A 42 -1.88 8.68 9.98
C GLN A 42 -1.67 10.17 9.65
N CYS A 43 -1.07 10.49 8.50
CA CYS A 43 -0.91 11.89 8.09
C CYS A 43 -2.24 12.51 7.65
N PRO A 44 -2.29 13.85 7.55
CA PRO A 44 -3.42 14.53 6.91
C PRO A 44 -3.66 14.01 5.49
N PRO A 45 -4.92 13.94 5.01
CA PRO A 45 -5.26 13.34 3.71
C PRO A 45 -4.43 13.87 2.53
N ALA A 46 -4.20 15.18 2.46
CA ALA A 46 -3.40 15.79 1.40
C ALA A 46 -1.95 15.28 1.35
N GLU A 47 -1.35 15.01 2.51
CA GLU A 47 0.01 14.47 2.60
C GLU A 47 0.05 12.97 2.28
N CYS A 48 -0.99 12.22 2.70
CA CYS A 48 -1.15 10.81 2.34
C CYS A 48 -1.27 10.64 0.82
N ASP A 49 -2.13 11.44 0.19
CA ASP A 49 -2.36 11.40 -1.26
C ASP A 49 -1.09 11.80 -2.03
N ALA A 50 -0.39 12.85 -1.58
CA ALA A 50 0.88 13.25 -2.17
C ALA A 50 1.93 12.13 -2.06
N LEU A 51 2.10 11.52 -0.88
CA LEU A 51 3.04 10.42 -0.68
C LEU A 51 2.67 9.19 -1.51
N ALA A 52 1.38 8.86 -1.57
CA ALA A 52 0.89 7.73 -2.35
C ALA A 52 1.12 7.93 -3.85
N SER A 53 0.85 9.14 -4.36
CA SER A 53 1.12 9.53 -5.73
C SER A 53 2.62 9.38 -6.07
N GLU A 54 3.53 9.83 -5.20
CA GLU A 54 4.98 9.68 -5.41
C GLU A 54 5.44 8.22 -5.48
N VAL A 55 4.85 7.35 -4.65
CA VAL A 55 5.15 5.91 -4.68
C VAL A 55 4.60 5.26 -5.96
N LEU A 56 3.41 5.65 -6.39
CA LEU A 56 2.73 5.08 -7.55
C LEU A 56 3.14 5.70 -8.89
N ALA A 57 3.78 6.87 -8.90
CA ALA A 57 4.25 7.57 -10.10
C ALA A 57 5.23 6.71 -10.91
N GLN A 58 5.96 5.82 -10.23
CA GLN A 58 6.82 4.87 -10.89
C GLN A 58 6.03 3.64 -11.37
N ALA A 59 6.06 3.43 -12.69
CA ALA A 59 5.50 2.24 -13.32
C ALA A 59 6.00 0.95 -12.66
N GLY A 60 5.07 0.08 -12.27
CA GLY A 60 5.35 -1.22 -11.65
C GLY A 60 5.83 -1.16 -10.19
N ALA A 61 5.84 0.01 -9.54
CA ALA A 61 6.26 0.14 -8.15
C ALA A 61 5.39 -0.68 -7.20
N ALA A 62 4.06 -0.58 -7.30
CA ALA A 62 3.12 -1.32 -6.46
C ALA A 62 3.38 -2.84 -6.49
N VAL A 63 3.55 -3.42 -7.67
CA VAL A 63 3.81 -4.85 -7.85
C VAL A 63 5.19 -5.24 -7.32
N THR A 64 6.20 -4.41 -7.59
CA THR A 64 7.56 -4.64 -7.11
C THR A 64 7.65 -4.57 -5.58
N LEU A 65 6.88 -3.68 -4.95
CA LEU A 65 6.79 -3.57 -3.49
C LEU A 65 5.98 -4.72 -2.88
N ALA A 66 4.90 -5.15 -3.54
CA ALA A 66 4.10 -6.30 -3.10
C ALA A 66 4.93 -7.59 -3.07
N CYS A 67 5.88 -7.76 -3.99
CA CYS A 67 6.83 -8.88 -4.02
C CYS A 67 8.04 -8.70 -3.09
N HIS A 68 8.00 -7.79 -2.11
CA HIS A 68 9.15 -7.47 -1.26
C HIS A 68 8.79 -7.54 0.21
N ASN A 69 9.65 -8.19 1.02
CA ASN A 69 9.44 -8.42 2.45
C ASN A 69 9.10 -7.16 3.27
N TYR A 70 9.67 -6.01 2.92
CA TYR A 70 9.35 -4.72 3.54
C TYR A 70 8.36 -3.88 2.71
N GLY A 71 8.34 -4.07 1.39
CA GLY A 71 7.52 -3.26 0.49
C GLY A 71 6.04 -3.54 0.63
N ILE A 72 5.67 -4.77 1.01
CA ILE A 72 4.29 -5.19 1.21
C ILE A 72 3.56 -4.31 2.26
N GLN A 73 4.27 -3.83 3.28
CA GLN A 73 3.67 -2.92 4.28
C GLN A 73 3.26 -1.59 3.67
N VAL A 74 4.05 -1.06 2.74
CA VAL A 74 3.71 0.16 2.01
C VAL A 74 2.51 -0.08 1.10
N VAL A 75 2.45 -1.23 0.41
CA VAL A 75 1.28 -1.58 -0.43
C VAL A 75 0.01 -1.69 0.40
N ARG A 76 0.07 -2.30 1.59
CA ARG A 76 -1.06 -2.32 2.54
C ARG A 76 -1.47 -0.92 3.00
N GLY A 77 -0.52 0.01 3.14
CA GLY A 77 -0.80 1.42 3.40
C GLY A 77 -1.51 2.08 2.21
N LEU A 78 -1.00 1.90 0.99
CA LEU A 78 -1.58 2.45 -0.24
C LEU A 78 -3.03 2.00 -0.47
N LEU A 79 -3.35 0.76 -0.14
CA LEU A 79 -4.71 0.20 -0.25
C LEU A 79 -5.71 0.84 0.71
N GLN A 80 -5.24 1.54 1.75
CA GLN A 80 -6.08 2.24 2.72
C GLN A 80 -6.19 3.74 2.43
N VAL A 81 -5.41 4.28 1.47
CA VAL A 81 -5.51 5.68 1.05
C VAL A 81 -6.60 5.81 -0.01
N PRO A 82 -7.67 6.59 0.23
CA PRO A 82 -8.80 6.70 -0.70
C PRO A 82 -8.39 7.13 -2.13
N GLY A 83 -7.44 8.05 -2.27
CA GLY A 83 -6.95 8.52 -3.57
C GLY A 83 -6.04 7.55 -4.31
N ALA A 84 -5.58 6.47 -3.68
CA ALA A 84 -4.57 5.57 -4.25
C ALA A 84 -4.97 4.08 -4.23
N SER A 85 -5.99 3.71 -3.47
CA SER A 85 -6.41 2.33 -3.27
C SER A 85 -6.86 1.68 -4.58
N GLU A 86 -7.71 2.35 -5.35
CA GLU A 86 -8.22 1.85 -6.62
C GLU A 86 -7.09 1.63 -7.63
N GLN A 87 -6.21 2.61 -7.81
CA GLN A 87 -5.07 2.51 -8.71
C GLN A 87 -4.10 1.38 -8.28
N THR A 88 -3.87 1.25 -6.96
CA THR A 88 -3.04 0.16 -6.41
C THR A 88 -3.67 -1.19 -6.72
N MET A 89 -4.97 -1.37 -6.47
CA MET A 89 -5.71 -2.59 -6.79
C MET A 89 -5.64 -2.93 -8.27
N GLN A 90 -5.85 -1.95 -9.15
CA GLN A 90 -5.75 -2.16 -10.60
C GLN A 90 -4.36 -2.68 -11.01
N TYR A 91 -3.27 -2.16 -10.43
CA TYR A 91 -1.93 -2.66 -10.71
C TYR A 91 -1.69 -4.09 -10.21
N LEU A 92 -2.21 -4.43 -9.02
CA LEU A 92 -2.11 -5.77 -8.47
C LEU A 92 -2.89 -6.78 -9.33
N CYS A 93 -4.14 -6.46 -9.71
CA CYS A 93 -4.96 -7.30 -10.58
C CYS A 93 -4.30 -7.53 -11.95
N LYS A 94 -3.78 -6.47 -12.58
CA LYS A 94 -3.07 -6.58 -13.87
C LYS A 94 -1.83 -7.48 -13.80
N SER A 95 -1.21 -7.61 -12.63
CA SER A 95 -0.01 -8.41 -12.40
C SER A 95 -0.23 -9.64 -11.53
N GLN A 96 -1.48 -10.10 -11.39
CA GLN A 96 -1.87 -11.18 -10.49
C GLN A 96 -1.01 -12.44 -10.70
N ARG A 97 -0.83 -12.89 -11.94
CA ARG A 97 -0.03 -14.09 -12.27
C ARG A 97 1.42 -14.00 -11.78
N ARG A 98 1.99 -12.80 -11.71
CA ARG A 98 3.35 -12.59 -11.19
C ARG A 98 3.34 -12.66 -9.67
N LEU A 99 2.36 -12.02 -9.04
CA LEU A 99 2.19 -12.01 -7.58
C LEU A 99 1.94 -13.42 -7.03
N GLU A 100 1.15 -14.25 -7.72
CA GLU A 100 0.90 -15.65 -7.33
C GLU A 100 2.16 -16.52 -7.26
N LYS A 101 3.21 -16.17 -8.03
CA LYS A 101 4.49 -16.88 -8.02
C LYS A 101 5.45 -16.38 -6.94
N ASP A 102 5.14 -15.25 -6.32
CA ASP A 102 5.95 -14.65 -5.26
C ASP A 102 5.36 -14.97 -3.88
N MET A 103 6.20 -15.24 -2.90
CA MET A 103 5.75 -15.58 -1.54
C MET A 103 4.92 -14.46 -0.90
N PHE A 104 5.39 -13.21 -0.98
CA PHE A 104 4.72 -12.06 -0.39
C PHE A 104 3.54 -11.62 -1.24
N GLY A 105 3.70 -11.65 -2.56
CA GLY A 105 2.64 -11.35 -3.52
C GLY A 105 1.44 -12.29 -3.37
N ALA A 106 1.66 -13.60 -3.25
CA ALA A 106 0.60 -14.59 -3.09
C ALA A 106 -0.15 -14.40 -1.76
N GLN A 107 0.59 -14.14 -0.68
CA GLN A 107 -0.02 -13.82 0.62
C GLN A 107 -0.89 -12.56 0.53
N LEU A 108 -0.38 -11.50 -0.10
CA LEU A 108 -1.14 -10.26 -0.28
C LEU A 108 -2.41 -10.50 -1.11
N LEU A 109 -2.33 -11.29 -2.19
CA LEU A 109 -3.52 -11.63 -2.98
C LEU A 109 -4.54 -12.43 -2.16
N GLN A 110 -4.11 -13.34 -1.28
CA GLN A 110 -5.02 -14.04 -0.38
C GLN A 110 -5.70 -13.10 0.61
N GLU A 111 -4.96 -12.13 1.17
CA GLU A 111 -5.51 -11.10 2.07
C GLU A 111 -6.57 -10.25 1.38
N LEU A 112 -6.41 -9.99 0.08
CA LEU A 112 -7.36 -9.23 -0.74
C LEU A 112 -8.48 -10.11 -1.33
N CYS A 113 -8.53 -11.39 -0.94
CA CYS A 113 -9.39 -12.44 -1.50
C CYS A 113 -9.33 -12.50 -3.06
N LEU A 114 -8.20 -12.09 -3.66
CA LEU A 114 -7.86 -12.16 -5.10
C LEU A 114 -7.07 -13.43 -5.47
N GLY A 115 -6.54 -14.15 -4.48
CA GLY A 115 -5.78 -15.39 -4.68
C GLY A 115 -6.70 -16.61 -4.77
N GLY A 116 -6.53 -17.44 -5.80
CA GLY A 116 -7.35 -18.64 -6.07
C GLY A 116 -7.29 -19.80 -5.07
N LYS A 117 -6.92 -19.54 -3.80
CA LYS A 117 -6.96 -20.53 -2.71
C LYS A 117 -7.64 -19.92 -1.48
N PHE A 118 -8.94 -20.17 -1.37
CA PHE A 118 -9.77 -19.79 -0.22
C PHE A 118 -9.40 -20.65 1.00
N GLY A 119 -8.86 -20.01 2.04
CA GLY A 119 -8.90 -20.51 3.42
C GLY A 119 -10.10 -19.90 4.16
N PRO A 120 -10.66 -20.53 5.22
CA PRO A 120 -11.99 -20.26 5.74
C PRO A 120 -12.14 -18.97 6.60
N ALA A 121 -11.43 -17.87 6.31
CA ALA A 121 -11.39 -16.71 7.23
C ALA A 121 -11.40 -15.30 6.61
N CYS A 122 -11.94 -15.06 5.40
CA CYS A 122 -12.24 -13.68 4.95
C CYS A 122 -13.52 -13.16 5.68
N ARG A 123 -13.37 -12.55 6.88
CA ARG A 123 -14.46 -11.91 7.67
C ARG A 123 -14.69 -10.42 7.35
N HIS A 124 -14.05 -9.90 6.31
CA HIS A 124 -14.12 -8.49 5.96
C HIS A 124 -14.02 -8.29 4.43
N CYS A 125 -14.96 -8.88 3.68
CA CYS A 125 -15.17 -8.56 2.27
C CYS A 125 -16.23 -7.44 2.16
N PRO A 126 -15.88 -6.20 1.77
CA PRO A 126 -16.87 -5.18 1.44
C PRO A 126 -17.28 -5.18 -0.04
N MET A 127 -16.81 -6.11 -0.88
CA MET A 127 -17.02 -6.04 -2.34
C MET A 127 -17.91 -7.15 -2.92
N LEU A 128 -18.99 -7.49 -2.22
CA LEU A 128 -20.12 -8.24 -2.81
C LEU A 128 -21.39 -7.40 -2.71
N GLY A 129 -21.50 -6.44 -3.61
CA GLY A 129 -22.68 -5.61 -3.77
C GLY A 129 -22.49 -4.69 -4.95
N MET A 130 -22.90 -5.16 -6.14
CA MET A 130 -23.32 -4.41 -7.33
C MET A 130 -22.87 -5.13 -8.62
N HIS A 131 -23.33 -6.37 -8.82
CA HIS A 131 -23.73 -6.81 -10.15
C HIS A 131 -24.76 -7.93 -10.03
N GLY A 132 -26.02 -7.56 -10.20
CA GLY A 132 -27.12 -8.49 -10.32
C GLY A 132 -28.44 -7.75 -10.48
N GLY A 133 -28.97 -7.75 -11.71
CA GLY A 133 -30.40 -7.47 -11.91
C GLY A 133 -30.74 -6.76 -13.21
N ALA A 134 -30.90 -7.57 -14.26
CA ALA A 134 -31.75 -7.41 -15.46
C ALA A 134 -31.52 -6.20 -16.38
#